data_AF-A0A6L6PK35-F1
#
_entry.id   AF-A0A6L6PK35-F1
#
_cell.length_a   1.000
_cell.length_b   1.000
_cell.length_c   1.000
_cell.angle_alpha   90.00
_cell.angle_beta   90.00
_cell.angle_gamma   90.00
#
_symmetry.space_group_name_H-M   'P 1'
#
loop_
_entity.id
_entity.type
_entity.pdbx_description
1 polymer ?
#
loop_
_entity_poly.entity_id
_entity_poly.type
_entity_poly.pdbx_seq_one_letter_code
_entity_poly.pdbx_strand_id
1 'polypeptide(L)'
;MMLQARVLRFFLRAVPKKSNPKYYEWETASICIFVTGSDRDAAEAKVRRELEKRHWTLIRIENLDVLIDARVREEGGEVLRAYEEALRGRIFFKAWLDGLGGDGKSRQLLLPARINEDFMDKVIVRAGGERVDTSQLGSGIRNADYLLGRYIFELKDLQEDGMEKGPHQAKLAKIFERYARGESSVSLNPAVLTKSDFLEYLNILGRPIQGHVRSASKQIKETKKFLGREDLFGGLILINTGFGSYPHEMFAEQVERYAKKDTKEFSSVVTVSMWSQTNGFDTVANFKISPEVTTEPEVLALQEAFDACYMSMMTDMVRGGLSTETTNAPPVGAIGFNVGGIDFSWEPPAIPLPWKRED
;
A
#
# COMPACT_ATOMS: atom_id res chain seq x y z
N MET A 1 -46.59 -2.37 -19.25
CA MET A 1 -45.72 -1.39 -19.94
C MET A 1 -44.29 -1.88 -19.81
N MET A 2 -43.62 -2.28 -20.90
CA MET A 2 -42.19 -2.56 -20.85
C MET A 2 -41.45 -1.24 -20.66
N LEU A 3 -40.67 -1.11 -19.58
CA LEU A 3 -39.74 0.02 -19.41
C LEU A 3 -38.77 0.02 -20.58
N GLN A 4 -38.84 1.07 -21.40
CA GLN A 4 -37.93 1.26 -22.52
C GLN A 4 -36.51 1.34 -21.97
N ALA A 5 -35.62 0.45 -22.42
CA ALA A 5 -34.24 0.41 -21.97
C ALA A 5 -33.57 1.76 -22.23
N ARG A 6 -32.97 2.35 -21.20
CA ARG A 6 -32.25 3.63 -21.28
C ARG A 6 -30.76 3.35 -21.36
N VAL A 7 -30.01 4.21 -22.04
CA VAL A 7 -28.55 4.19 -21.99
C VAL A 7 -28.10 5.11 -20.84
N LEU A 8 -27.30 4.55 -19.94
CA LEU A 8 -26.68 5.27 -18.85
C LEU A 8 -25.18 5.41 -19.14
N ARG A 9 -24.63 6.58 -18.82
CA ARG A 9 -23.20 6.87 -18.84
C ARG A 9 -22.68 6.92 -17.40
N PHE A 10 -21.69 6.09 -17.10
CA PHE A 10 -20.96 6.12 -15.85
C PHE A 10 -19.58 6.73 -16.10
N PHE A 11 -19.25 7.75 -15.33
CA PHE A 11 -17.89 8.25 -15.20
C PHE A 11 -17.39 7.88 -13.81
N LEU A 12 -16.30 7.12 -13.75
CA LEU A 12 -15.83 6.51 -12.51
C LEU A 12 -14.31 6.56 -12.39
N ARG A 13 -13.85 6.43 -11.16
CA ARG A 13 -12.45 6.25 -10.80
C ARG A 13 -12.18 4.79 -10.48
N ALA A 14 -11.08 4.25 -11.01
CA ALA A 14 -10.68 2.88 -10.76
C ALA A 14 -9.16 2.71 -10.75
N VAL A 15 -8.73 1.58 -10.20
CA VAL A 15 -7.33 1.14 -10.18
C VAL A 15 -7.22 -0.29 -10.74
N PRO A 16 -6.18 -0.62 -11.53
CA PRO A 16 -5.95 -1.97 -12.02
C PRO A 16 -5.70 -2.96 -10.89
N LYS A 17 -6.16 -4.19 -11.05
CA LYS A 17 -5.78 -5.31 -10.18
C LYS A 17 -4.39 -5.85 -10.55
N LYS A 18 -3.76 -6.61 -9.64
CA LYS A 18 -2.56 -7.45 -9.91
C LYS A 18 -2.65 -8.21 -11.24
N SER A 19 -3.83 -8.76 -11.51
CA SER A 19 -4.14 -9.55 -12.70
C SER A 19 -4.40 -8.74 -13.98
N ASN A 20 -4.34 -7.40 -13.93
CA ASN A 20 -4.57 -6.58 -15.11
C ASN A 20 -3.43 -6.79 -16.14
N PRO A 21 -3.76 -7.18 -17.38
CA PRO A 21 -2.74 -7.49 -18.38
C PRO A 21 -2.07 -6.24 -18.95
N LYS A 22 -2.72 -5.07 -18.87
CA LYS A 22 -2.26 -3.85 -19.54
C LYS A 22 -1.65 -2.83 -18.59
N TYR A 23 -2.19 -2.65 -17.39
CA TYR A 23 -1.83 -1.53 -16.51
C TYR A 23 -1.30 -1.99 -15.15
N TYR A 24 -0.45 -1.18 -14.52
CA TYR A 24 0.10 -1.43 -13.19
C TYR A 24 -0.87 -1.02 -12.08
N GLU A 25 -0.75 -1.65 -10.91
CA GLU A 25 -1.65 -1.42 -9.76
C GLU A 25 -1.55 -0.03 -9.13
N TRP A 26 -0.49 0.72 -9.44
CA TRP A 26 -0.35 2.11 -8.98
C TRP A 26 -1.01 3.12 -9.93
N GLU A 27 -1.39 2.71 -11.14
CA GLU A 27 -1.98 3.60 -12.15
C GLU A 27 -3.46 3.83 -11.87
N THR A 28 -3.84 5.00 -11.35
CA THR A 28 -5.26 5.37 -11.26
C THR A 28 -5.79 5.82 -12.63
N ALA A 29 -7.08 5.57 -12.87
CA ALA A 29 -7.74 5.92 -14.12
C ALA A 29 -9.12 6.50 -13.90
N SER A 30 -9.47 7.47 -14.73
CA SER A 30 -10.86 7.81 -15.03
C SER A 30 -11.38 6.87 -16.12
N ILE A 31 -12.57 6.31 -15.94
CA ILE A 31 -13.18 5.37 -16.88
C ILE A 31 -14.59 5.84 -17.21
N CYS A 32 -14.92 5.83 -18.50
CA CYS A 32 -16.26 6.09 -19.00
C CYS A 32 -16.86 4.82 -19.58
N ILE A 33 -18.07 4.48 -19.11
CA ILE A 33 -18.78 3.27 -19.50
C ILE A 33 -20.20 3.62 -19.90
N PHE A 34 -20.65 3.14 -21.07
CA PHE A 34 -22.04 3.27 -21.50
C PHE A 34 -22.68 1.89 -21.44
N VAL A 35 -23.82 1.79 -20.75
CA VAL A 35 -24.58 0.54 -20.62
C VAL A 35 -26.07 0.79 -20.78
N THR A 36 -26.81 -0.19 -21.25
CA THR A 36 -28.28 -0.17 -21.18
C THR A 36 -28.78 -0.74 -19.85
N GLY A 37 -29.79 -0.09 -19.26
CA GLY A 37 -30.40 -0.51 -18.00
C GLY A 37 -31.91 -0.25 -17.96
N SER A 38 -32.63 -1.10 -17.24
CA SER A 38 -34.03 -0.87 -16.83
C SER A 38 -34.11 0.18 -15.71
N ASP A 39 -33.09 0.19 -14.85
CA ASP A 39 -32.94 1.02 -13.67
C ASP A 39 -31.45 1.21 -13.35
N ARG A 40 -31.17 2.02 -12.33
CA ARG A 40 -29.81 2.37 -11.89
C ARG A 40 -29.05 1.15 -11.37
N ASP A 41 -29.66 0.36 -10.50
CA ASP A 41 -28.99 -0.73 -9.78
C ASP A 41 -28.58 -1.85 -10.74
N ALA A 42 -29.45 -2.19 -11.69
CA ALA A 42 -29.16 -3.15 -12.75
C ALA A 42 -28.03 -2.67 -13.67
N ALA A 43 -27.99 -1.37 -13.97
CA ALA A 43 -26.92 -0.76 -14.77
C ALA A 43 -25.59 -0.76 -14.02
N GLU A 44 -25.60 -0.39 -12.74
CA GLU A 44 -24.42 -0.39 -11.89
C GLU A 44 -23.85 -1.81 -11.70
N ALA A 45 -24.70 -2.81 -11.50
CA ALA A 45 -24.27 -4.21 -11.45
C ALA A 45 -23.61 -4.67 -12.75
N LYS A 46 -24.07 -4.20 -13.92
CA LYS A 46 -23.40 -4.46 -15.22
C LYS A 46 -22.02 -3.78 -15.27
N VAL A 47 -21.93 -2.52 -14.86
CA VAL A 47 -20.66 -1.78 -14.79
C VAL A 47 -19.64 -2.50 -13.90
N ARG A 48 -20.05 -2.92 -12.70
CA ARG A 48 -19.18 -3.64 -11.76
C ARG A 48 -18.67 -4.96 -12.35
N ARG A 49 -19.54 -5.73 -13.01
CA ARG A 49 -19.13 -6.96 -13.72
C ARG A 49 -18.14 -6.69 -14.85
N GLU A 50 -18.32 -5.60 -15.60
CA GLU A 50 -17.40 -5.25 -16.68
C GLU A 50 -16.04 -4.79 -16.14
N LEU A 51 -16.00 -4.05 -15.03
CA LEU A 51 -14.75 -3.70 -14.34
C LEU A 51 -14.02 -4.95 -13.86
N GLU A 52 -14.72 -5.86 -13.19
CA GLU A 52 -14.16 -7.14 -12.73
C GLU A 52 -13.56 -7.95 -13.89
N LYS A 53 -14.34 -8.11 -14.97
CA LYS A 53 -13.92 -8.81 -16.20
C LYS A 53 -12.66 -8.19 -16.82
N ARG A 54 -12.49 -6.88 -16.69
CA ARG A 54 -11.33 -6.15 -17.21
C ARG A 54 -10.22 -5.94 -16.17
N HIS A 55 -10.31 -6.61 -15.02
CA HIS A 55 -9.32 -6.55 -13.94
C HIS A 55 -9.13 -5.13 -13.38
N TRP A 56 -10.23 -4.44 -13.11
CA TRP A 56 -10.26 -3.14 -12.43
C TRP A 56 -10.98 -3.25 -11.09
N THR A 57 -10.50 -2.47 -10.13
CA THR A 57 -11.14 -2.22 -8.83
C THR A 57 -11.72 -0.82 -8.84
N LEU A 58 -13.01 -0.70 -8.55
CA LEU A 58 -13.68 0.59 -8.44
C LEU A 58 -13.19 1.35 -7.20
N ILE A 59 -12.88 2.63 -7.36
CA ILE A 59 -12.57 3.57 -6.27
C ILE A 59 -13.84 4.34 -5.91
N ARG A 60 -14.46 4.99 -6.90
CA ARG A 60 -15.71 5.74 -6.75
C ARG A 60 -16.41 5.96 -8.09
N ILE A 61 -17.72 6.20 -8.06
CA ILE A 61 -18.47 6.72 -9.21
C ILE A 61 -18.49 8.24 -9.08
N GLU A 62 -17.96 8.94 -10.08
CA GLU A 62 -17.89 10.41 -10.09
C GLU A 62 -19.14 11.03 -10.71
N ASN A 63 -19.69 10.42 -11.76
CA ASN A 63 -20.94 10.86 -12.36
C ASN A 63 -21.75 9.69 -12.95
N LEU A 64 -23.07 9.85 -12.94
CA LEU A 64 -24.03 8.96 -13.57
C LEU A 64 -25.07 9.79 -14.31
N ASP A 65 -25.09 9.68 -15.65
CA ASP A 65 -26.04 10.38 -16.50
C ASP A 65 -26.97 9.41 -17.21
N VAL A 66 -28.26 9.75 -17.29
CA VAL A 66 -29.19 9.10 -18.22
C VAL A 66 -29.14 9.87 -19.54
N LEU A 67 -28.69 9.20 -20.60
CA LEU A 67 -28.50 9.86 -21.88
C LEU A 67 -29.83 10.07 -22.63
N ILE A 68 -29.98 11.24 -23.23
CA ILE A 68 -31.15 11.64 -24.01
C ILE A 68 -30.81 11.51 -25.49
N ASP A 69 -31.52 10.65 -26.22
CA ASP A 69 -31.23 10.31 -27.64
C ASP A 69 -31.02 11.55 -28.52
N ALA A 70 -31.93 12.52 -28.45
CA ALA A 70 -31.84 13.74 -29.25
C ALA A 70 -30.56 14.54 -28.97
N ARG A 71 -30.13 14.64 -27.71
CA ARG A 71 -28.90 15.38 -27.32
C ARG A 71 -27.64 14.65 -27.77
N VAL A 72 -27.61 13.33 -27.63
CA VAL A 72 -26.47 12.52 -28.07
C VAL A 72 -26.29 12.58 -29.59
N ARG A 73 -27.40 12.59 -30.35
CA ARG A 73 -27.36 12.77 -31.81
C ARG A 73 -26.91 14.15 -32.24
N GLU A 74 -27.30 15.19 -31.49
CA GLU A 74 -26.84 16.57 -31.69
C GLU A 74 -25.32 16.69 -31.44
N GLU A 75 -24.81 16.08 -30.38
CA GLU A 75 -23.37 16.09 -30.04
C GLU A 75 -22.53 15.29 -31.05
N GLY A 76 -23.02 14.13 -31.51
CA GLY A 76 -22.35 13.32 -32.52
C GLY A 76 -21.05 12.66 -32.06
N GLY A 77 -20.13 12.40 -33.01
CA GLY A 77 -18.76 11.99 -32.71
C GLY A 77 -18.57 10.64 -32.00
N GLU A 78 -17.65 10.59 -31.03
CA GLU A 78 -17.40 9.39 -30.21
C GLU A 78 -18.57 9.05 -29.29
N VAL A 79 -19.26 10.06 -28.76
CA VAL A 79 -20.37 9.88 -27.82
C VAL A 79 -21.56 9.20 -28.49
N LEU A 80 -21.92 9.64 -29.71
CA LEU A 80 -22.97 8.97 -30.50
C LEU A 80 -22.59 7.51 -30.83
N ARG A 81 -21.34 7.25 -31.22
CA ARG A 81 -20.87 5.88 -31.48
C ARG A 81 -20.99 5.00 -30.24
N ALA A 82 -20.51 5.46 -29.08
CA ALA A 82 -20.62 4.75 -27.80
C ALA A 82 -22.07 4.45 -27.41
N TYR A 83 -22.96 5.43 -27.61
CA TYR A 83 -24.39 5.30 -27.33
C TYR A 83 -25.09 4.28 -28.25
N GLU A 84 -24.79 4.29 -29.56
CA GLU A 84 -25.33 3.32 -30.50
C GLU A 84 -24.83 1.89 -30.23
N GLU A 85 -23.57 1.74 -29.79
CA GLU A 85 -23.06 0.46 -29.32
C GLU A 85 -23.84 -0.05 -28.10
N ALA A 86 -24.11 0.83 -27.14
CA ALA A 86 -24.88 0.51 -25.95
C ALA A 86 -26.32 0.09 -26.29
N LEU A 87 -26.99 0.79 -27.22
CA LEU A 87 -28.33 0.42 -27.69
C LEU A 87 -28.38 -0.97 -28.35
N ARG A 88 -27.29 -1.40 -28.99
CA ARG A 88 -27.13 -2.76 -29.54
C ARG A 88 -26.79 -3.81 -28.47
N GLY A 89 -26.85 -3.46 -27.19
CA GLY A 89 -26.57 -4.33 -26.06
C GLY A 89 -25.07 -4.54 -25.78
N ARG A 90 -24.17 -3.82 -26.46
CA ARG A 90 -22.74 -3.86 -26.18
C ARG A 90 -22.39 -2.89 -25.04
N ILE A 91 -21.23 -3.07 -24.42
CA ILE A 91 -20.73 -2.12 -23.41
C ILE A 91 -19.61 -1.32 -24.06
N PHE A 92 -19.78 0.00 -24.13
CA PHE A 92 -18.68 0.90 -24.45
C PHE A 92 -17.83 1.11 -23.19
N PHE A 93 -16.51 1.06 -23.33
CA PHE A 93 -15.56 1.19 -22.22
C PHE A 93 -14.33 1.94 -22.70
N LYS A 94 -14.03 3.08 -22.07
CA LYS A 94 -12.82 3.87 -22.35
C LYS A 94 -12.18 4.28 -21.03
N ALA A 95 -10.87 4.09 -20.91
CA ALA A 95 -10.09 4.43 -19.71
C ALA A 95 -9.00 5.45 -20.07
N TRP A 96 -8.82 6.44 -19.20
CA TRP A 96 -7.78 7.46 -19.26
C TRP A 96 -6.97 7.38 -17.97
N LEU A 97 -5.66 7.12 -18.10
CA LEU A 97 -4.76 7.08 -16.95
C LEU A 97 -4.42 8.51 -16.49
N ASP A 98 -4.23 8.68 -15.19
CA ASP A 98 -3.84 9.96 -14.58
C ASP A 98 -2.38 10.34 -14.83
N GLY A 99 -1.51 9.33 -14.85
CA GLY A 99 -0.09 9.47 -15.10
C GLY A 99 0.23 9.70 -16.56
N LEU A 100 1.53 9.75 -16.89
CA LEU A 100 1.98 9.79 -18.28
C LEU A 100 1.38 8.58 -18.98
N GLY A 101 0.58 8.73 -20.03
CA GLY A 101 -0.17 7.63 -20.67
C GLY A 101 0.69 6.83 -21.65
N GLY A 102 0.65 5.50 -21.58
CA GLY A 102 1.41 4.60 -22.46
C GLY A 102 0.60 3.35 -22.75
N ASP A 103 0.91 2.66 -23.85
CA ASP A 103 0.17 1.49 -24.29
C ASP A 103 0.50 0.21 -23.48
N GLY A 104 0.54 0.35 -22.16
CA GLY A 104 0.57 -0.74 -21.18
C GLY A 104 1.89 -0.93 -20.45
N LYS A 105 2.08 -2.13 -19.86
CA LYS A 105 3.25 -2.56 -19.05
C LYS A 105 4.58 -2.67 -19.81
N SER A 106 4.76 -1.94 -20.90
CA SER A 106 6.01 -1.94 -21.69
C SER A 106 7.06 -0.95 -21.17
N ARG A 107 6.74 -0.19 -20.12
CA ARG A 107 7.64 0.82 -19.57
C ARG A 107 8.59 0.24 -18.54
N GLN A 108 9.86 0.56 -18.72
CA GLN A 108 10.84 0.39 -17.66
C GLN A 108 10.69 1.54 -16.69
N LEU A 109 10.12 1.24 -15.52
CA LEU A 109 10.14 2.16 -14.38
C LEU A 109 11.45 1.94 -13.62
N LEU A 110 12.14 3.04 -13.29
CA LEU A 110 13.20 2.99 -12.31
C LEU A 110 12.56 2.90 -10.93
N LEU A 111 12.45 1.69 -10.41
CA LEU A 111 11.90 1.42 -9.08
C LEU A 111 13.01 1.05 -8.11
N PRO A 112 12.95 1.51 -6.85
CA PRO A 112 13.93 1.12 -5.85
C PRO A 112 13.87 -0.39 -5.60
N ALA A 113 15.03 -0.98 -5.35
CA ALA A 113 15.12 -2.32 -4.81
C ALA A 113 14.37 -2.39 -3.46
N ARG A 114 13.67 -3.50 -3.23
CA ARG A 114 13.07 -3.78 -1.93
C ARG A 114 14.18 -4.05 -0.92
N ILE A 115 14.10 -3.42 0.26
CA ILE A 115 14.95 -3.81 1.39
C ILE A 115 14.52 -5.19 1.86
N ASN A 116 15.49 -6.09 1.89
CA ASN A 116 15.34 -7.46 2.34
C ASN A 116 16.36 -7.75 3.44
N GLU A 117 16.44 -9.02 3.82
CA GLU A 117 17.39 -9.48 4.82
C GLU A 117 18.85 -9.28 4.39
N ASP A 118 19.21 -9.56 3.14
CA ASP A 118 20.58 -9.34 2.63
C ASP A 118 21.01 -7.87 2.71
N PHE A 119 20.08 -6.94 2.48
CA PHE A 119 20.33 -5.52 2.68
C PHE A 119 20.62 -5.24 4.16
N MET A 120 19.82 -5.80 5.06
CA MET A 120 20.01 -5.61 6.50
C MET A 120 21.28 -6.26 7.03
N ASP A 121 21.70 -7.41 6.51
CA ASP A 121 23.00 -8.01 6.82
C ASP A 121 24.14 -7.01 6.54
N LYS A 122 24.10 -6.34 5.38
CA LYS A 122 25.10 -5.30 5.03
C LYS A 122 25.05 -4.10 5.97
N VAL A 123 23.85 -3.66 6.36
CA VAL A 123 23.67 -2.58 7.32
C VAL A 123 24.28 -2.95 8.68
N ILE A 124 23.97 -4.14 9.18
CA ILE A 124 24.44 -4.60 10.49
C ILE A 124 25.96 -4.75 10.51
N VAL A 125 26.55 -5.36 9.47
CA VAL A 125 28.01 -5.46 9.34
C VAL A 125 28.66 -4.07 9.29
N ARG A 126 28.07 -3.13 8.53
CA ARG A 126 28.56 -1.75 8.45
C ARG A 126 28.44 -1.00 9.78
N ALA A 127 27.43 -1.29 10.58
CA ALA A 127 27.27 -0.76 11.94
C ALA A 127 28.26 -1.37 12.96
N GLY A 128 29.07 -2.35 12.54
CA GLY A 128 30.02 -3.06 13.41
C GLY A 128 29.40 -4.24 14.16
N GLY A 129 28.22 -4.70 13.74
CA GLY A 129 27.55 -5.88 14.25
C GLY A 129 27.78 -7.11 13.37
N GLU A 130 27.07 -8.18 13.70
CA GLU A 130 27.11 -9.44 12.97
C GLU A 130 25.77 -10.20 13.08
N ARG A 131 25.59 -11.18 12.21
CA ARG A 131 24.47 -12.10 12.27
C ARG A 131 24.71 -13.11 13.40
N VAL A 132 23.68 -13.44 14.17
CA VAL A 132 23.77 -14.48 15.21
C VAL A 132 24.12 -15.81 14.55
N ASP A 133 25.18 -16.46 15.04
CA ASP A 133 25.56 -17.79 14.57
C ASP A 133 24.55 -18.84 15.08
N THR A 134 23.84 -19.44 14.14
CA THR A 134 22.82 -20.46 14.38
C THR A 134 23.27 -21.86 13.98
N SER A 135 24.53 -22.05 13.58
CA SER A 135 25.05 -23.34 13.09
C SER A 135 24.89 -24.48 14.10
N GLN A 136 24.83 -24.16 15.40
CA GLN A 136 24.65 -25.11 16.49
C GLN A 136 23.18 -25.31 16.90
N LEU A 137 22.24 -24.57 16.30
CA LEU A 137 20.82 -24.71 16.57
C LEU A 137 20.23 -25.86 15.75
N GLY A 138 19.43 -26.71 16.40
CA GLY A 138 18.61 -27.70 15.71
C GLY A 138 17.59 -27.04 14.78
N SER A 139 17.22 -27.72 13.69
CA SER A 139 16.23 -27.24 12.73
C SER A 139 14.93 -26.83 13.43
N GLY A 140 14.46 -25.61 13.22
CA GLY A 140 13.17 -25.12 13.73
C GLY A 140 13.23 -24.35 15.04
N ILE A 141 14.40 -24.20 15.67
CA ILE A 141 14.58 -23.24 16.76
C ILE A 141 14.57 -21.84 16.16
N ARG A 142 13.75 -20.94 16.71
CA ARG A 142 13.67 -19.54 16.27
C ARG A 142 14.60 -18.71 17.13
N ASN A 143 15.43 -17.91 16.49
CA ASN A 143 16.36 -16.99 17.14
C ASN A 143 16.17 -15.59 16.58
N ALA A 144 16.78 -14.63 17.26
CA ALA A 144 16.97 -13.28 16.80
C ALA A 144 18.14 -13.22 15.83
N ASP A 145 18.11 -12.23 14.95
CA ASP A 145 18.91 -12.23 13.73
C ASP A 145 20.31 -11.65 13.97
N TYR A 146 20.45 -10.63 14.82
CA TYR A 146 21.67 -9.83 14.87
C TYR A 146 22.20 -9.56 16.27
N LEU A 147 23.53 -9.45 16.37
CA LEU A 147 24.26 -8.87 17.47
C LEU A 147 24.84 -7.51 17.05
N LEU A 148 24.64 -6.49 17.88
CA LEU A 148 25.22 -5.18 17.67
C LEU A 148 25.58 -4.56 19.03
N GLY A 149 26.86 -4.56 19.37
CA GLY A 149 27.35 -4.11 20.67
C GLY A 149 26.66 -4.85 21.82
N ARG A 150 25.88 -4.11 22.63
CA ARG A 150 25.15 -4.65 23.77
C ARG A 150 23.76 -5.20 23.43
N TYR A 151 23.34 -5.15 22.16
CA TYR A 151 22.00 -5.54 21.74
C TYR A 151 21.97 -6.85 20.97
N ILE A 152 20.90 -7.61 21.18
CA ILE A 152 20.38 -8.63 20.27
C ILE A 152 19.16 -8.04 19.56
N PHE A 153 19.22 -7.93 18.23
CA PHE A 153 18.12 -7.44 17.41
C PHE A 153 17.40 -8.57 16.68
N GLU A 154 16.07 -8.58 16.75
CA GLU A 154 15.23 -9.29 15.79
C GLU A 154 14.81 -8.34 14.67
N LEU A 155 14.89 -8.81 13.43
CA LEU A 155 14.34 -8.16 12.25
C LEU A 155 12.97 -8.74 11.89
N LYS A 156 12.01 -7.86 11.62
CA LYS A 156 10.71 -8.20 11.05
C LYS A 156 10.40 -7.28 9.88
N ASP A 157 9.75 -7.82 8.85
CA ASP A 157 9.35 -7.09 7.64
C ASP A 157 7.84 -7.22 7.41
N LEU A 158 7.20 -6.06 7.25
CA LEU A 158 5.79 -5.91 6.88
C LEU A 158 5.70 -5.59 5.39
N GLN A 159 5.34 -6.61 4.62
CA GLN A 159 5.33 -6.56 3.15
C GLN A 159 3.96 -6.32 2.53
N GLU A 160 2.89 -6.39 3.32
CA GLU A 160 1.51 -6.32 2.83
C GLU A 160 0.73 -5.24 3.58
N ASP A 161 -0.09 -4.50 2.84
CA ASP A 161 -0.94 -3.47 3.42
C ASP A 161 -2.14 -4.11 4.15
N GLY A 162 -2.35 -3.66 5.39
CA GLY A 162 -3.46 -4.14 6.21
C GLY A 162 -4.84 -3.82 5.63
N MET A 163 -4.98 -2.76 4.82
CA MET A 163 -6.25 -2.40 4.18
C MET A 163 -6.65 -3.32 3.02
N GLU A 164 -5.71 -4.08 2.43
CA GLU A 164 -6.02 -5.05 1.38
C GLU A 164 -6.65 -6.34 1.92
N LYS A 165 -6.61 -6.57 3.24
CA LYS A 165 -7.07 -7.82 3.85
C LYS A 165 -8.58 -7.76 4.10
N GLY A 166 -9.34 -8.68 3.50
CA GLY A 166 -10.81 -8.78 3.65
C GLY A 166 -11.34 -8.67 5.09
N PRO A 167 -10.77 -9.38 6.08
CA PRO A 167 -11.19 -9.23 7.48
C PRO A 167 -10.96 -7.84 8.10
N HIS A 168 -10.01 -7.06 7.57
CA HIS A 168 -9.81 -5.67 7.96
C HIS A 168 -10.78 -4.75 7.21
N GLN A 169 -10.98 -4.96 5.91
CA GLN A 169 -11.93 -4.21 5.08
C GLN A 169 -13.33 -4.18 5.69
N ALA A 170 -13.85 -5.32 6.14
CA ALA A 170 -15.17 -5.38 6.80
C ALA A 170 -15.25 -4.53 8.08
N LYS A 171 -14.15 -4.44 8.85
CA LYS A 171 -14.10 -3.63 10.09
C LYS A 171 -13.92 -2.15 9.79
N LEU A 172 -13.06 -1.83 8.80
CA LEU A 172 -12.88 -0.47 8.31
C LEU A 172 -14.21 0.07 7.76
N ALA A 173 -14.93 -0.72 6.96
CA ALA A 173 -16.26 -0.36 6.48
C ALA A 173 -17.21 0.00 7.62
N LYS A 174 -17.27 -0.81 8.69
CA LYS A 174 -18.12 -0.54 9.86
C LYS A 174 -17.78 0.77 10.59
N ILE A 175 -16.52 1.20 10.55
CA ILE A 175 -16.10 2.50 11.10
C ILE A 175 -16.57 3.61 10.17
N PHE A 176 -16.16 3.54 8.90
CA PHE A 176 -16.32 4.63 7.94
C PHE A 176 -17.74 4.79 7.39
N GLU A 177 -18.58 3.76 7.43
CA GLU A 177 -20.00 3.83 7.05
C GLU A 177 -20.75 4.89 7.87
N ARG A 178 -20.38 5.08 9.14
CA ARG A 178 -20.96 6.12 10.02
C ARG A 178 -20.67 7.53 9.53
N TYR A 179 -19.63 7.68 8.71
CA TYR A 179 -19.17 8.94 8.13
C TYR A 179 -19.61 9.09 6.66
N ALA A 180 -20.28 8.09 6.09
CA ALA A 180 -20.68 8.07 4.68
C ALA A 180 -21.73 9.12 4.31
N ARG A 181 -22.51 9.64 5.27
CA ARG A 181 -23.56 10.65 5.04
C ARG A 181 -24.56 10.29 3.93
N GLY A 182 -24.81 8.99 3.69
CA GLY A 182 -25.68 8.49 2.64
C GLY A 182 -25.03 8.40 1.25
N GLU A 183 -23.72 8.64 1.15
CA GLU A 183 -22.95 8.46 -0.08
C GLU A 183 -22.73 6.98 -0.39
N SER A 184 -22.75 6.64 -1.68
CA SER A 184 -22.44 5.29 -2.18
C SER A 184 -20.94 5.02 -2.28
N SER A 185 -20.10 6.03 -1.98
CA SER A 185 -18.65 5.90 -1.96
C SER A 185 -18.07 6.70 -0.79
N VAL A 186 -17.07 6.16 -0.11
CA VAL A 186 -16.47 6.73 1.10
C VAL A 186 -14.95 6.65 1.02
N SER A 187 -14.29 7.78 1.19
CA SER A 187 -12.83 7.81 1.33
C SER A 187 -12.42 7.41 2.75
N LEU A 188 -11.46 6.49 2.86
CA LEU A 188 -10.84 6.04 4.11
C LEU A 188 -9.82 7.06 4.62
N ASN A 189 -10.29 8.25 4.94
CA ASN A 189 -9.46 9.33 5.48
C ASN A 189 -9.51 9.33 7.02
N PRO A 190 -8.45 8.91 7.73
CA PRO A 190 -8.48 8.88 9.20
C PRO A 190 -8.67 10.25 9.86
N ALA A 191 -8.43 11.36 9.14
CA ALA A 191 -8.59 12.71 9.68
C ALA A 191 -10.05 13.09 10.00
N VAL A 192 -11.04 12.37 9.45
CA VAL A 192 -12.47 12.63 9.74
C VAL A 192 -12.97 11.90 11.00
N LEU A 193 -12.17 10.96 11.53
CA LEU A 193 -12.59 10.09 12.62
C LEU A 193 -12.59 10.81 13.97
N THR A 194 -13.54 10.46 14.83
CA THR A 194 -13.44 10.80 16.25
C THR A 194 -12.23 10.12 16.88
N LYS A 195 -11.74 10.62 18.02
CA LYS A 195 -10.63 9.99 18.76
C LYS A 195 -10.87 8.50 19.05
N SER A 196 -12.10 8.11 19.40
CA SER A 196 -12.43 6.71 19.70
C SER A 196 -12.35 5.84 18.44
N ASP A 197 -12.96 6.29 17.34
CA ASP A 197 -12.95 5.54 16.08
C ASP A 197 -11.55 5.50 15.45
N PHE A 198 -10.77 6.57 15.62
CA PHE A 198 -9.36 6.59 15.21
C PHE A 198 -8.54 5.54 15.96
N LEU A 199 -8.74 5.38 17.27
CA LEU A 199 -8.10 4.29 18.03
C LEU A 199 -8.56 2.91 17.57
N GLU A 200 -9.84 2.74 17.22
CA GLU A 200 -10.36 1.49 16.64
C GLU A 200 -9.69 1.19 15.29
N TYR A 201 -9.58 2.20 14.42
CA TYR A 201 -8.87 2.15 13.15
C TYR A 201 -7.42 1.70 13.33
N LEU A 202 -6.66 2.34 14.22
CA LEU A 202 -5.28 1.96 14.52
C LEU A 202 -5.19 0.53 15.06
N ASN A 203 -6.12 0.10 15.90
CA ASN A 203 -6.13 -1.27 16.43
C ASN A 203 -6.47 -2.32 15.36
N ILE A 204 -7.22 -1.98 14.31
CA ILE A 204 -7.48 -2.89 13.19
C ILE A 204 -6.20 -3.09 12.39
N LEU A 205 -5.58 -1.98 11.97
CA LEU A 205 -4.37 -1.99 11.15
C LEU A 205 -3.13 -2.47 11.92
N GLY A 206 -3.08 -2.27 13.23
CA GLY A 206 -1.96 -2.62 14.09
C GLY A 206 -1.87 -4.10 14.49
N ARG A 207 -2.85 -4.95 14.14
CA ARG A 207 -2.80 -6.38 14.52
C ARG A 207 -1.59 -7.14 13.98
N PRO A 208 -1.21 -7.00 12.70
CA PRO A 208 0.01 -7.62 12.18
C PRO A 208 1.25 -7.14 12.95
N ILE A 209 1.34 -5.82 13.21
CA ILE A 209 2.41 -5.22 14.00
C ILE A 209 2.52 -5.88 15.38
N GLN A 210 1.41 -6.00 16.09
CA GLN A 210 1.37 -6.65 17.40
C GLN A 210 1.84 -8.11 17.33
N GLY A 211 1.48 -8.83 16.26
CA GLY A 211 1.95 -10.19 16.02
C GLY A 211 3.47 -10.27 15.87
N HIS A 212 4.07 -9.38 15.09
CA HIS A 212 5.51 -9.29 14.90
C HIS A 212 6.24 -8.95 16.21
N VAL A 213 5.75 -7.96 16.96
CA VAL A 213 6.30 -7.57 18.27
C VAL A 213 6.32 -8.76 19.24
N ARG A 214 5.22 -9.51 19.32
CA ARG A 214 5.14 -10.70 20.18
C ARG A 214 6.05 -11.83 19.74
N SER A 215 6.18 -12.05 18.42
CA SER A 215 7.09 -13.06 17.89
C SER A 215 8.55 -12.70 18.19
N ALA A 216 8.94 -11.46 17.89
CA ALA A 216 10.28 -10.96 18.12
C ALA A 216 10.70 -11.05 19.58
N SER A 217 9.80 -10.69 20.50
CA SER A 217 10.06 -10.80 21.93
C SER A 217 10.38 -12.24 22.36
N LYS A 218 9.72 -13.25 21.77
CA LYS A 218 10.01 -14.66 22.08
C LYS A 218 11.38 -15.07 21.56
N GLN A 219 11.69 -14.69 20.32
CA GLN A 219 12.97 -14.99 19.67
C GLN A 219 14.16 -14.39 20.42
N ILE A 220 14.05 -13.13 20.86
CA ILE A 220 15.10 -12.49 21.67
C ILE A 220 15.34 -13.26 22.96
N LYS A 221 14.27 -13.59 23.69
CA LYS A 221 14.38 -14.34 24.95
C LYS A 221 15.01 -15.71 24.76
N GLU A 222 14.61 -16.43 23.72
CA GLU A 222 15.18 -17.73 23.36
C GLU A 222 16.67 -17.61 22.98
N THR A 223 17.03 -16.53 22.28
CA THR A 223 18.41 -16.27 21.85
C THR A 223 19.32 -15.92 23.02
N LYS A 224 18.89 -15.06 23.96
CA LYS A 224 19.66 -14.75 25.18
C LYS A 224 19.99 -16.01 25.97
N LYS A 225 18.97 -16.86 26.16
CA LYS A 225 19.13 -18.13 26.86
C LYS A 225 20.09 -19.06 26.13
N PHE A 226 19.97 -19.16 24.80
CA PHE A 226 20.85 -19.98 23.98
C PHE A 226 22.32 -19.54 24.07
N LEU A 227 22.57 -18.23 23.98
CA LEU A 227 23.91 -17.67 24.07
C LEU A 227 24.45 -17.64 25.50
N GLY A 228 23.63 -17.89 26.52
CA GLY A 228 23.99 -17.71 27.93
C GLY A 228 24.27 -16.23 28.27
N ARG A 229 23.67 -15.30 27.52
CA ARG A 229 23.92 -13.85 27.57
C ARG A 229 22.67 -13.07 27.96
N GLU A 230 22.17 -13.33 29.17
CA GLU A 230 21.02 -12.62 29.75
C GLU A 230 21.33 -11.13 30.02
N ASP A 231 22.61 -10.72 29.97
CA ASP A 231 23.07 -9.34 30.10
C ASP A 231 22.80 -8.48 28.86
N LEU A 232 22.53 -9.10 27.69
CA LEU A 232 22.28 -8.37 26.47
C LEU A 232 20.91 -7.69 26.48
N PHE A 233 20.84 -6.50 25.89
CA PHE A 233 19.60 -5.78 25.67
C PHE A 233 18.85 -6.36 24.46
N GLY A 234 17.52 -6.41 24.53
CA GLY A 234 16.71 -6.81 23.38
C GLY A 234 16.37 -5.61 22.52
N GLY A 235 16.43 -5.79 21.21
CA GLY A 235 16.08 -4.79 20.23
C GLY A 235 15.14 -5.34 19.15
N LEU A 236 14.21 -4.53 18.68
CA LEU A 236 13.39 -4.85 17.50
C LEU A 236 13.76 -3.91 16.35
N ILE A 237 14.01 -4.46 15.17
CA ILE A 237 14.03 -3.73 13.90
C ILE A 237 12.76 -4.14 13.15
N LEU A 238 11.82 -3.23 12.95
CA LEU A 238 10.62 -3.51 12.17
C LEU A 238 10.57 -2.63 10.92
N ILE A 239 10.68 -3.26 9.76
CA ILE A 239 10.64 -2.60 8.46
C ILE A 239 9.23 -2.70 7.89
N ASN A 240 8.74 -1.61 7.35
CA ASN A 240 7.51 -1.50 6.60
C ASN A 240 7.86 -1.24 5.12
N THR A 241 7.80 -2.29 4.30
CA THR A 241 8.10 -2.24 2.86
C THR A 241 6.85 -2.38 1.97
N GLY A 242 5.67 -2.54 2.57
CA GLY A 242 4.43 -2.74 1.80
C GLY A 242 3.15 -2.20 2.41
N PHE A 243 3.23 -1.51 3.55
CA PHE A 243 2.09 -0.88 4.21
C PHE A 243 2.05 0.62 3.88
N GLY A 244 1.79 0.93 2.61
CA GLY A 244 1.85 2.29 2.07
C GLY A 244 0.72 3.21 2.54
N SER A 245 -0.40 2.66 3.00
CA SER A 245 -1.54 3.44 3.51
C SER A 245 -1.36 3.99 4.92
N TYR A 246 -0.23 3.68 5.56
CA TYR A 246 -0.01 3.95 6.98
C TYR A 246 1.23 4.83 7.17
N PRO A 247 1.06 6.10 7.57
CA PRO A 247 2.18 7.03 7.78
C PRO A 247 3.21 6.48 8.76
N HIS A 248 4.48 6.83 8.54
CA HIS A 248 5.60 6.31 9.35
C HIS A 248 5.47 6.68 10.83
N GLU A 249 5.00 7.88 11.16
CA GLU A 249 4.83 8.33 12.54
C GLU A 249 3.81 7.45 13.28
N MET A 250 2.67 7.18 12.64
CA MET A 250 1.65 6.28 13.20
C MET A 250 2.18 4.86 13.32
N PHE A 251 2.96 4.40 12.34
CA PHE A 251 3.65 3.12 12.40
C PHE A 251 4.58 3.01 13.59
N ALA A 252 5.54 3.94 13.71
CA ALA A 252 6.52 3.97 14.79
C ALA A 252 5.86 4.03 16.17
N GLU A 253 4.89 4.94 16.36
CA GLU A 253 4.12 5.06 17.61
C GLU A 253 3.39 3.76 17.96
N GLN A 254 2.79 3.09 16.98
CA GLN A 254 2.03 1.88 17.20
C GLN A 254 2.95 0.70 17.55
N VAL A 255 4.14 0.61 16.94
CA VAL A 255 5.16 -0.39 17.30
C VAL A 255 5.65 -0.15 18.72
N GLU A 256 6.03 1.08 19.05
CA GLU A 256 6.47 1.44 20.40
C GLU A 256 5.41 1.12 21.45
N ARG A 257 4.15 1.46 21.17
CA ARG A 257 3.02 1.17 22.06
C ARG A 257 2.90 -0.32 22.32
N TYR A 258 3.00 -1.17 21.30
CA TYR A 258 2.95 -2.62 21.49
C TYR A 258 4.20 -3.16 22.17
N ALA A 259 5.38 -2.66 21.84
CA ALA A 259 6.63 -3.05 22.48
C ALA A 259 6.61 -2.78 23.99
N LYS A 260 6.13 -1.61 24.41
CA LYS A 260 5.99 -1.22 25.84
C LYS A 260 4.87 -1.99 26.55
N LYS A 261 3.77 -2.27 25.86
CA LYS A 261 2.58 -2.89 26.46
C LYS A 261 2.69 -4.40 26.59
N ASP A 262 3.18 -5.07 25.55
CA ASP A 262 3.05 -6.52 25.41
C ASP A 262 4.29 -7.29 25.90
N THR A 263 5.41 -6.60 26.16
CA THR A 263 6.64 -7.24 26.64
C THR A 263 7.56 -6.27 27.39
N LYS A 264 8.57 -6.82 28.08
CA LYS A 264 9.69 -6.08 28.69
C LYS A 264 11.05 -6.44 28.07
N GLU A 265 11.06 -7.33 27.06
CA GLU A 265 12.29 -7.82 26.44
C GLU A 265 12.99 -6.75 25.59
N PHE A 266 12.25 -5.75 25.11
CA PHE A 266 12.79 -4.67 24.29
C PHE A 266 13.30 -3.52 25.15
N SER A 267 14.58 -3.20 24.99
CA SER A 267 15.20 -1.96 25.47
C SER A 267 15.27 -0.91 24.37
N SER A 268 15.22 -1.32 23.10
CA SER A 268 15.16 -0.41 21.95
C SER A 268 14.26 -0.96 20.85
N VAL A 269 13.65 -0.05 20.10
CA VAL A 269 12.86 -0.35 18.91
C VAL A 269 13.31 0.61 17.82
N VAL A 270 13.68 0.05 16.67
CA VAL A 270 13.95 0.78 15.44
C VAL A 270 12.87 0.41 14.45
N THR A 271 12.26 1.42 13.86
CA THR A 271 11.28 1.21 12.78
C THR A 271 11.75 1.92 11.54
N VAL A 272 11.50 1.30 10.39
CA VAL A 272 11.84 1.86 9.09
C VAL A 272 10.60 1.75 8.23
N SER A 273 10.12 2.85 7.65
CA SER A 273 9.14 2.79 6.56
C SER A 273 9.80 3.16 5.26
N MET A 274 9.47 2.43 4.21
CA MET A 274 9.87 2.75 2.85
C MET A 274 8.66 2.79 1.95
N TRP A 275 8.62 3.76 1.06
CA TRP A 275 7.58 3.84 0.06
C TRP A 275 8.12 4.50 -1.20
N SER A 276 7.52 4.14 -2.34
CA SER A 276 7.76 4.86 -3.57
C SER A 276 6.44 5.30 -4.19
N GLN A 277 6.47 6.43 -4.87
CA GLN A 277 5.36 6.97 -5.64
C GLN A 277 5.86 7.25 -7.05
N THR A 278 5.00 7.06 -8.05
CA THR A 278 5.32 7.39 -9.44
C THR A 278 4.11 7.93 -10.16
N ASN A 279 4.33 8.86 -11.09
CA ASN A 279 3.34 9.31 -12.06
C ASN A 279 3.58 8.68 -13.46
N GLY A 280 4.47 7.68 -13.54
CA GLY A 280 4.92 7.04 -14.78
C GLY A 280 6.03 7.79 -15.53
N PHE A 281 6.41 8.99 -15.08
CA PHE A 281 7.55 9.76 -15.57
C PHE A 281 8.59 9.94 -14.46
N ASP A 282 8.17 10.52 -13.33
CA ASP A 282 8.96 10.67 -12.13
C ASP A 282 8.68 9.51 -11.17
N THR A 283 9.72 9.05 -10.48
CA THR A 283 9.60 8.14 -9.33
C THR A 283 10.29 8.80 -8.15
N VAL A 284 9.58 8.93 -7.04
CA VAL A 284 10.14 9.37 -5.77
C VAL A 284 10.18 8.17 -4.84
N ALA A 285 11.37 7.80 -4.39
CA ALA A 285 11.59 6.78 -3.37
C ALA A 285 11.94 7.48 -2.06
N ASN A 286 11.24 7.12 -1.00
CA ASN A 286 11.40 7.70 0.33
C ASN A 286 11.62 6.60 1.35
N PHE A 287 12.33 6.95 2.42
CA PHE A 287 12.33 6.16 3.63
C PHE A 287 12.31 7.10 4.83
N LYS A 288 11.89 6.57 5.98
CA LYS A 288 11.98 7.24 7.27
C LYS A 288 12.31 6.22 8.35
N ILE A 289 13.15 6.62 9.31
CA ILE A 289 13.56 5.79 10.43
C ILE A 289 13.14 6.46 11.73
N SER A 290 12.61 5.67 12.67
CA SER A 290 12.38 6.09 14.05
C SER A 290 13.13 5.16 15.02
N PRO A 291 13.61 5.68 16.17
CA PRO A 291 13.45 7.06 16.64
C PRO A 291 14.29 8.05 15.83
N GLU A 292 13.78 9.25 15.55
CA GLU A 292 14.54 10.28 14.81
C GLU A 292 15.77 10.77 15.59
N VAL A 293 15.70 10.71 16.92
CA VAL A 293 16.78 11.11 17.82
C VAL A 293 17.00 9.99 18.82
N THR A 294 18.26 9.55 18.95
CA THR A 294 18.69 8.55 19.92
C THR A 294 20.03 8.95 20.53
N THR A 295 20.25 8.57 21.79
CA THR A 295 21.56 8.66 22.45
C THR A 295 22.25 7.31 22.56
N GLU A 296 21.58 6.22 22.17
CA GLU A 296 22.15 4.88 22.20
C GLU A 296 23.11 4.70 21.02
N PRO A 297 24.42 4.46 21.27
CA PRO A 297 25.43 4.45 20.21
C PRO A 297 25.20 3.33 19.20
N GLU A 298 24.68 2.17 19.63
CA GLU A 298 24.35 1.06 18.73
C GLU A 298 23.19 1.40 17.78
N VAL A 299 22.18 2.15 18.26
CA VAL A 299 21.06 2.59 17.42
C VAL A 299 21.52 3.67 16.43
N LEU A 300 22.36 4.60 16.88
CA LEU A 300 22.95 5.63 16.02
C LEU A 300 23.80 4.99 14.90
N ALA A 301 24.68 4.04 15.25
CA ALA A 301 25.50 3.33 14.28
C ALA A 301 24.65 2.56 13.25
N LEU A 302 23.54 1.95 13.69
CA LEU A 302 22.60 1.27 12.80
C LEU A 302 21.93 2.26 11.84
N GLN A 303 21.49 3.44 12.30
CA GLN A 303 20.87 4.47 11.48
C GLN A 303 21.83 5.02 10.43
N GLU A 304 23.05 5.39 10.83
CA GLU A 304 24.08 5.89 9.92
C GLU A 304 24.49 4.83 8.88
N ALA A 305 24.59 3.57 9.30
CA ALA A 305 24.87 2.46 8.41
C ALA A 305 23.73 2.22 7.40
N PHE A 306 22.48 2.31 7.87
CA PHE A 306 21.29 2.17 7.02
C PHE A 306 21.27 3.25 5.95
N ASP A 307 21.43 4.52 6.33
CA ASP A 307 21.44 5.65 5.40
C ASP A 307 22.53 5.49 4.34
N ALA A 308 23.74 5.12 4.75
CA ALA A 308 24.85 4.91 3.83
C ALA A 308 24.59 3.74 2.85
N CYS A 309 24.05 2.62 3.34
CA CYS A 309 23.68 1.47 2.51
C CYS A 309 22.55 1.82 1.54
N TYR A 310 21.53 2.57 2.00
CA TYR A 310 20.43 3.01 1.16
C TYR A 310 20.90 3.96 0.05
N MET A 311 21.74 4.95 0.39
CA MET A 311 22.30 5.87 -0.60
C MET A 311 23.20 5.16 -1.62
N SER A 312 23.95 4.13 -1.20
CA SER A 312 24.70 3.27 -2.12
C SER A 312 23.75 2.53 -3.06
N MET A 313 22.69 1.90 -2.52
CA MET A 313 21.69 1.18 -3.31
C MET A 313 21.00 2.09 -4.35
N MET A 314 20.64 3.31 -3.96
CA MET A 314 20.03 4.29 -4.86
C MET A 314 21.02 4.78 -5.93
N THR A 315 22.29 4.95 -5.58
CA THR A 315 23.35 5.29 -6.53
C THR A 315 23.56 4.18 -7.56
N ASP A 316 23.60 2.93 -7.10
CA ASP A 316 23.76 1.76 -7.96
C ASP A 316 22.54 1.61 -8.88
N MET A 317 21.32 1.85 -8.38
CA MET A 317 20.11 1.88 -9.18
C MET A 317 20.21 2.88 -10.34
N VAL A 318 20.57 4.13 -10.05
CA VAL A 318 20.68 5.19 -11.07
C VAL A 318 21.78 4.90 -12.09
N ARG A 319 22.87 4.23 -11.67
CA ARG A 319 23.96 3.82 -12.56
C ARG A 319 23.66 2.55 -13.37
N GLY A 320 22.51 1.91 -13.17
CA GLY A 320 22.17 0.62 -13.78
C GLY A 320 23.01 -0.54 -13.24
N GLY A 321 23.59 -0.40 -12.04
CA GLY A 321 24.42 -1.40 -11.38
C GLY A 321 23.65 -2.41 -10.54
N LEU A 322 22.33 -2.26 -10.37
CA LEU A 322 21.51 -3.27 -9.70
C LEU A 322 21.35 -4.51 -10.59
N SER A 323 21.51 -5.69 -9.98
CA SER A 323 21.29 -6.97 -10.65
C SER A 323 19.83 -7.10 -11.12
N THR A 324 19.62 -7.78 -12.25
CA THR A 324 18.30 -8.16 -12.74
C THR A 324 17.54 -9.10 -11.79
N GLU A 325 18.23 -9.69 -10.80
CA GLU A 325 17.64 -10.57 -9.79
C GLU A 325 17.05 -9.82 -8.59
N THR A 326 17.26 -8.50 -8.48
CA THR A 326 16.76 -7.72 -7.36
C THR A 326 15.25 -7.49 -7.48
N THR A 327 14.49 -7.91 -6.46
CA THR A 327 13.05 -7.63 -6.39
C THR A 327 12.82 -6.15 -6.13
N ASN A 328 12.12 -5.46 -7.04
CA ASN A 328 11.76 -4.05 -6.85
C ASN A 328 10.63 -3.89 -5.82
N ALA A 329 10.67 -2.79 -5.06
CA ALA A 329 9.54 -2.36 -4.25
C ALA A 329 8.49 -1.72 -5.18
N PRO A 330 7.24 -2.22 -5.21
CA PRO A 330 6.21 -1.59 -6.02
C PRO A 330 5.88 -0.20 -5.47
N PRO A 331 5.50 0.75 -6.35
CA PRO A 331 4.91 2.01 -5.90
C PRO A 331 3.64 1.77 -5.10
N VAL A 332 3.37 2.68 -4.17
CA VAL A 332 2.13 2.65 -3.39
C VAL A 332 0.95 2.87 -4.34
N GLY A 333 -0.01 1.95 -4.31
CA GLY A 333 -1.22 1.99 -5.13
C GLY A 333 -2.46 2.36 -4.32
N ALA A 334 -3.51 2.79 -5.03
CA ALA A 334 -4.82 3.00 -4.43
C ALA A 334 -5.46 1.67 -4.00
N ILE A 335 -6.26 1.70 -2.95
CA ILE A 335 -6.98 0.57 -2.41
C ILE A 335 -8.47 0.85 -2.56
N GLY A 336 -9.22 -0.11 -3.10
CA GLY A 336 -10.68 -0.01 -3.26
C GLY A 336 -11.35 -1.33 -2.92
N PHE A 337 -12.50 -1.26 -2.25
CA PHE A 337 -13.33 -2.43 -1.96
C PHE A 337 -14.79 -2.04 -1.75
N ASN A 338 -15.71 -3.00 -1.93
CA ASN A 338 -17.14 -2.78 -1.72
C ASN A 338 -17.64 -3.61 -0.53
N VAL A 339 -18.37 -2.98 0.39
CA VAL A 339 -19.06 -3.67 1.49
C VAL A 339 -20.48 -3.13 1.59
N GLY A 340 -21.48 -4.01 1.49
CA GLY A 340 -22.89 -3.62 1.64
C GLY A 340 -23.38 -2.65 0.56
N GLY A 341 -22.77 -2.62 -0.63
CA GLY A 341 -23.12 -1.68 -1.70
C GLY A 341 -22.43 -0.32 -1.60
N ILE A 342 -21.61 -0.09 -0.56
CA ILE A 342 -20.81 1.13 -0.40
C ILE A 342 -19.37 0.86 -0.86
N ASP A 343 -18.85 1.72 -1.72
CA ASP A 343 -17.46 1.66 -2.18
C ASP A 343 -16.52 2.42 -1.24
N PHE A 344 -15.62 1.71 -0.58
CA PHE A 344 -14.59 2.30 0.26
C PHE A 344 -13.28 2.38 -0.51
N SER A 345 -12.58 3.50 -0.39
CA SER A 345 -11.30 3.67 -1.06
C SER A 345 -10.29 4.49 -0.28
N TRP A 346 -9.02 4.19 -0.49
CA TRP A 346 -7.88 4.99 -0.07
C TRP A 346 -7.02 5.26 -1.31
N GLU A 347 -6.58 6.49 -1.49
CA GLU A 347 -5.70 6.89 -2.59
C GLU A 347 -4.40 7.48 -1.99
N PRO A 348 -3.21 7.07 -2.46
CA PRO A 348 -1.98 7.72 -2.07
C PRO A 348 -1.92 9.16 -2.60
N PRO A 349 -1.11 10.04 -1.99
CA PRO A 349 -0.82 11.34 -2.58
C PRO A 349 -0.27 11.19 -4.00
N ALA A 350 -0.70 12.06 -4.91
CA ALA A 350 -0.23 12.04 -6.30
C ALA A 350 1.04 12.87 -6.47
N ILE A 351 1.96 12.40 -7.32
CA ILE A 351 3.06 13.23 -7.82
C ILE A 351 2.52 14.05 -8.99
N PRO A 352 2.56 15.40 -8.93
CA PRO A 352 2.13 16.22 -10.06
C PRO A 352 3.01 15.93 -11.28
N LEU A 353 2.43 16.00 -12.47
CA LEU A 353 3.22 15.92 -13.70
C LEU A 353 4.08 17.19 -13.80
N PRO A 354 5.32 17.12 -14.34
CA PRO A 354 6.22 18.27 -14.40
C PRO A 354 5.66 19.53 -15.08
N TRP A 355 4.64 19.36 -15.93
CA TRP A 355 3.97 20.45 -16.66
C TRP A 355 2.62 20.87 -16.06
N LYS A 356 2.11 20.19 -15.04
CA LYS A 356 0.95 20.66 -14.26
C LYS A 356 1.49 21.66 -13.25
N ARG A 357 1.26 22.96 -13.48
CA ARG A 357 1.54 23.98 -12.47
C ARG A 357 0.59 23.76 -11.29
N GLU A 358 1.11 23.88 -10.07
CA GLU A 358 0.28 24.03 -8.88
C GLU A 358 -0.36 25.42 -8.98
N ASP A 359 -1.66 25.46 -9.29
CA ASP A 359 -2.47 26.68 -9.27
C ASP A 359 -2.85 27.07 -7.84
#